data_AF-A0AAA9SFY7-F1
#
_entry.id   AF-A0AAA9SFY7-F1
#
_cell.length_a   1.000
_cell.length_b   1.000
_cell.length_c   1.000
_cell.angle_alpha   90.00
_cell.angle_beta   90.00
_cell.angle_gamma   90.00
#
_symmetry.space_group_name_H-M   'P 1'
#
loop_
_entity.id
_entity.type
_entity.pdbx_description
1 polymer ?
#
loop_
_entity_poly.entity_id
_entity_poly.type
_entity_poly.pdbx_seq_one_letter_code
_entity_poly.pdbx_strand_id
1 'polypeptide(L)'
;MAGSTLRFSLLLAAAFAGRATALWPWPQYIQTSELRYTIFPQSFQFQYHLSSAAQVGCSVLDEAFQRYRDLLFGSVAFRFPHPIEKRHTSEKNSLVVLVVTPGCDQFPSLGSVENYTLTINDEQSLLLSETVWGALRGLETFSQLIWRSPEGTFYVNKTDIEDFPRFPHRGLLLDTSRHYLPLASILDTLDVMAYNKFNVFHWHLVDDSSFPYESFTFPELTKKGSYNPATHIYTAQDVKEVIEYARLRGIRVLAEFDTPGHTLSWGPGVPGLLTPCYSGSHPSGTFGPVNPALNNTYEFMSTFFLEISTVFPDFYLHLGGDEVDFTCWKSNPDIQAFMKKKGFGDDFKKLESFYIQTLLDIVSAYGKGYVVWQEVFDNKVKVALSRRPW
;
A
#
# COMPACT_ATOMS: atom_id res chain seq x y z
N MET A 1 -15.98 13.71 44.47
CA MET A 1 -14.59 13.28 44.74
C MET A 1 -14.25 12.14 43.81
N ALA A 2 -13.04 12.16 43.22
CA ALA A 2 -12.50 11.27 42.17
C ALA A 2 -13.13 11.44 40.78
N GLY A 3 -12.57 12.33 39.95
CA GLY A 3 -12.99 12.45 38.54
C GLY A 3 -12.24 13.46 37.67
N SER A 4 -11.48 14.41 38.24
CA SER A 4 -10.84 15.47 37.44
C SER A 4 -9.31 15.46 37.43
N THR A 5 -8.66 14.52 38.12
CA THR A 5 -7.19 14.51 38.25
C THR A 5 -6.44 13.70 37.19
N LEU A 6 -7.12 12.84 36.41
CA LEU A 6 -6.45 12.00 35.41
C LEU A 6 -6.26 12.66 34.03
N ARG A 7 -7.06 13.68 33.67
CA ARG A 7 -6.94 14.38 32.37
C ARG A 7 -5.85 15.45 32.33
N PHE A 8 -5.40 15.93 33.49
CA PHE A 8 -4.31 16.91 33.59
C PHE A 8 -2.91 16.27 33.55
N SER A 9 -2.79 14.97 33.83
CA SER A 9 -1.49 14.29 33.93
C SER A 9 -0.89 13.87 32.58
N LEU A 10 -1.71 13.59 31.56
CA LEU A 10 -1.21 13.27 30.20
C LEU A 10 -0.76 14.52 29.43
N LEU A 11 -1.43 15.66 29.63
CA LEU A 11 -1.03 16.93 29.01
C LEU A 11 0.25 17.52 29.64
N LEU A 12 0.50 17.28 30.93
CA LEU A 12 1.78 17.66 31.56
C LEU A 12 2.93 16.72 31.20
N ALA A 13 2.70 15.42 30.99
CA ALA A 13 3.76 14.51 30.57
C ALA A 13 4.32 14.87 29.18
N ALA A 14 3.46 15.35 28.27
CA ALA A 14 3.89 15.87 26.97
C ALA A 14 4.64 17.21 27.06
N ALA A 15 4.48 17.97 28.16
CA ALA A 15 5.19 19.23 28.38
C ALA A 15 6.62 19.05 28.95
N PHE A 16 6.94 17.87 29.48
CA PHE A 16 8.25 17.54 30.07
C PHE A 16 9.01 16.41 29.36
N ALA A 17 8.40 15.74 28.38
CA ALA A 17 9.10 14.82 27.51
C ALA A 17 9.96 15.61 26.51
N GLY A 18 11.25 15.28 26.38
CA GLY A 18 12.21 16.01 25.54
C GLY A 18 11.71 16.23 24.10
N ARG A 19 12.05 17.37 23.51
CA ARG A 19 11.43 17.97 22.31
C ARG A 19 11.64 17.23 20.97
N ALA A 20 12.00 15.94 21.01
CA ALA A 20 11.98 15.00 19.89
C ALA A 20 10.92 13.89 20.04
N THR A 21 10.07 13.90 21.08
CA THR A 21 9.13 12.82 21.42
C THR A 21 7.94 12.63 20.47
N ALA A 22 7.84 13.42 19.40
CA ALA A 22 6.74 13.35 18.44
C ALA A 22 7.06 12.52 17.18
N LEU A 23 8.31 12.05 17.01
CA LEU A 23 8.70 11.27 15.85
C LEU A 23 7.98 9.92 15.80
N TRP A 24 7.36 9.62 14.68
CA TRP A 24 6.74 8.34 14.40
C TRP A 24 6.83 7.96 12.91
N PRO A 25 7.30 6.74 12.59
CA PRO A 25 8.02 5.80 13.45
C PRO A 25 9.33 6.39 13.99
N TRP A 26 9.81 5.86 15.12
CA TRP A 26 11.09 6.29 15.70
C TRP A 26 12.27 5.85 14.80
N PRO A 27 13.19 6.76 14.43
CA PRO A 27 14.35 6.42 13.62
C PRO A 27 15.28 5.40 14.30
N GLN A 28 16.05 4.62 13.51
CA GLN A 28 17.04 3.68 14.06
C GLN A 28 18.08 4.38 14.94
N TYR A 29 18.65 5.48 14.44
CA TYR A 29 19.62 6.29 15.15
C TYR A 29 19.23 7.76 15.10
N ILE A 30 19.21 8.40 16.27
CA ILE A 30 18.95 9.83 16.40
C ILE A 30 19.81 10.40 17.51
N GLN A 31 20.50 11.48 17.20
CA GLN A 31 21.19 12.33 18.14
C GLN A 31 20.62 13.74 18.01
N THR A 32 20.03 14.25 19.08
CA THR A 32 19.42 15.59 19.09
C THR A 32 20.03 16.46 20.21
N SER A 33 19.93 17.77 20.04
CA SER A 33 20.42 18.78 20.98
C SER A 33 19.34 19.82 21.28
N GLU A 34 19.50 20.55 22.38
CA GLU A 34 18.64 21.68 22.74
C GLU A 34 18.91 22.93 21.89
N LEU A 35 20.00 22.94 21.10
CA LEU A 35 20.28 24.01 20.14
C LEU A 35 19.20 24.01 19.05
N ARG A 36 18.61 25.17 18.79
CA ARG A 36 17.51 25.35 17.84
C ARG A 36 17.83 26.40 16.78
N TYR A 37 17.27 26.18 15.60
CA TYR A 37 17.32 27.09 14.47
C TYR A 37 15.92 27.60 14.13
N THR A 38 15.83 28.87 13.77
CA THR A 38 14.56 29.48 13.34
C THR A 38 14.30 29.15 11.87
N ILE A 39 13.05 28.82 11.54
CA ILE A 39 12.59 28.60 10.16
C ILE A 39 11.58 29.70 9.79
N PHE A 40 11.78 30.32 8.63
CA PHE A 40 10.84 31.31 8.09
C PHE A 40 9.99 30.69 6.97
N PRO A 41 8.67 30.50 7.18
CA PRO A 41 7.80 29.85 6.19
C PRO A 41 7.83 30.48 4.78
N GLN A 42 7.95 31.81 4.72
CA GLN A 42 7.93 32.56 3.46
C GLN A 42 9.18 32.34 2.61
N SER A 43 10.34 32.11 3.24
CA SER A 43 11.63 31.94 2.55
C SER A 43 12.15 30.50 2.58
N PHE A 44 11.52 29.60 3.35
CA PHE A 44 11.93 28.20 3.40
C PHE A 44 11.81 27.53 2.03
N GLN A 45 12.79 26.73 1.61
CA GLN A 45 12.74 25.99 0.34
C GLN A 45 13.34 24.59 0.46
N PHE A 46 12.74 23.62 -0.22
CA PHE A 46 13.41 22.36 -0.55
C PHE A 46 14.24 22.56 -1.81
N GLN A 47 15.48 22.08 -1.83
CA GLN A 47 16.40 22.30 -2.94
C GLN A 47 17.17 21.01 -3.24
N TYR A 48 17.44 20.75 -4.52
CA TYR A 48 18.32 19.67 -4.92
C TYR A 48 19.79 20.04 -4.64
N HIS A 49 20.56 19.07 -4.13
CA HIS A 49 22.01 19.21 -4.10
C HIS A 49 22.56 19.18 -5.53
N LEU A 50 23.63 19.95 -5.80
CA LEU A 50 24.24 20.05 -7.14
C LEU A 50 24.76 18.70 -7.67
N SER A 51 25.19 17.81 -6.77
CA SER A 51 25.67 16.46 -7.12
C SER A 51 24.60 15.36 -6.98
N SER A 52 23.33 15.73 -6.77
CA SER A 52 22.25 14.76 -6.66
C SER A 52 21.95 14.13 -8.02
N ALA A 53 21.72 12.81 -8.05
CA ALA A 53 21.26 12.11 -9.24
C ALA A 53 19.82 12.48 -9.61
N ALA A 54 19.00 12.84 -8.62
CA ALA A 54 17.69 13.47 -8.83
C ALA A 54 17.83 15.00 -8.92
N GLN A 55 17.17 15.60 -9.90
CA GLN A 55 17.15 17.05 -10.16
C GLN A 55 15.73 17.50 -10.52
N VAL A 56 15.55 18.79 -10.79
CA VAL A 56 14.28 19.35 -11.29
C VAL A 56 13.78 18.55 -12.49
N GLY A 57 12.49 18.18 -12.47
CA GLY A 57 11.88 17.22 -13.39
C GLY A 57 11.68 15.83 -12.76
N CYS A 58 12.20 15.59 -11.56
CA CYS A 58 11.93 14.39 -10.78
C CYS A 58 10.50 14.42 -10.23
N SER A 59 9.56 13.81 -10.94
CA SER A 59 8.12 13.78 -10.60
C SER A 59 7.85 13.48 -9.13
N VAL A 60 8.54 12.49 -8.55
CA VAL A 60 8.37 12.09 -7.14
C VAL A 60 8.80 13.19 -6.16
N LEU A 61 9.95 13.82 -6.37
CA LEU A 61 10.50 14.78 -5.42
C LEU A 61 9.94 16.19 -5.61
N ASP A 62 9.69 16.61 -6.85
CA ASP A 62 9.07 17.91 -7.11
C ASP A 62 7.69 18.01 -6.45
N GLU A 63 6.86 16.96 -6.61
CA GLU A 63 5.55 16.87 -5.95
C GLU A 63 5.68 16.70 -4.43
N ALA A 64 6.67 15.96 -3.94
CA ALA A 64 6.90 15.82 -2.51
C ALA A 64 7.31 17.14 -1.86
N PHE A 65 8.18 17.93 -2.50
CA PHE A 65 8.61 19.23 -1.99
C PHE A 65 7.43 20.19 -1.85
N GLN A 66 6.54 20.22 -2.85
CA GLN A 66 5.33 21.03 -2.79
C GLN A 66 4.40 20.54 -1.67
N ARG A 67 4.10 19.23 -1.62
CA ARG A 67 3.23 18.64 -0.61
C ARG A 67 3.73 18.87 0.81
N TYR A 68 5.02 18.63 1.09
CA TYR A 68 5.58 18.84 2.43
C TYR A 68 5.66 20.31 2.80
N ARG A 69 5.87 21.22 1.84
CA ARG A 69 5.77 22.66 2.08
C ARG A 69 4.36 23.05 2.53
N ASP A 70 3.35 22.54 1.84
CA ASP A 70 1.95 22.82 2.17
C ASP A 70 1.53 22.18 3.49
N LEU A 71 2.01 20.96 3.78
CA LEU A 71 1.80 20.29 5.08
C LEU A 71 2.38 21.10 6.25
N LEU A 72 3.60 21.64 6.08
CA LEU A 72 4.28 22.42 7.11
C LEU A 72 3.70 23.82 7.30
N PHE A 73 3.34 24.50 6.21
CA PHE A 73 3.10 25.95 6.23
C PHE A 73 1.78 26.40 5.61
N GLY A 74 1.00 25.51 5.00
CA GLY A 74 -0.22 25.86 4.24
C GLY A 74 -1.28 26.59 5.08
N SER A 75 -1.38 26.27 6.37
CA SER A 75 -2.31 26.96 7.29
C SER A 75 -1.83 28.33 7.80
N VAL A 76 -0.54 28.66 7.60
CA VAL A 76 0.11 29.87 8.13
C VAL A 76 -0.03 31.05 7.18
N ALA A 77 -0.32 30.82 5.91
CA ALA A 77 -0.54 31.87 4.90
C ALA A 77 -1.66 32.86 5.28
N PHE A 78 -2.55 32.50 6.21
CA PHE A 78 -3.69 33.32 6.63
C PHE A 78 -3.48 34.11 7.95
N ARG A 79 -2.32 34.04 8.62
CA ARG A 79 -2.09 34.83 9.85
C ARG A 79 -0.94 35.81 9.69
N PHE A 80 -1.24 37.10 9.83
CA PHE A 80 -0.26 38.19 9.86
C PHE A 80 0.83 37.91 10.91
N PRO A 81 2.12 38.17 10.61
CA PRO A 81 3.18 37.99 11.58
C PRO A 81 3.07 39.07 12.67
N HIS A 82 3.06 38.65 13.93
CA HIS A 82 3.45 39.53 15.03
C HIS A 82 4.95 39.89 14.87
N PRO A 83 5.38 41.09 15.31
CA PRO A 83 6.78 41.50 15.20
C PRO A 83 7.65 40.50 15.97
N ILE A 84 8.47 39.73 15.24
CA ILE A 84 9.40 38.78 15.84
C ILE A 84 10.50 39.62 16.51
N GLU A 85 10.63 39.50 17.84
CA GLU A 85 11.83 39.97 18.54
C GLU A 85 13.05 39.34 17.86
N LYS A 86 13.95 40.18 17.31
CA LYS A 86 15.25 39.76 16.80
C LYS A 86 16.09 39.19 17.96
N ARG A 87 15.90 37.92 18.28
CA ARG A 87 16.87 37.15 19.06
C ARG A 87 17.83 36.49 18.07
N HIS A 88 19.13 36.71 18.29
CA HIS A 88 20.25 36.09 17.57
C HIS A 88 20.18 34.55 17.61
N THR A 89 19.32 33.96 16.78
CA THR A 89 19.24 32.52 16.57
C THR A 89 19.56 32.26 15.12
N SER A 90 20.49 31.34 14.87
CA SER A 90 20.87 30.95 13.52
C SER A 90 19.64 30.41 12.76
N GLU A 91 19.53 30.74 11.49
CA GLU A 91 18.35 30.42 10.66
C GLU A 91 18.61 29.20 9.78
N LYS A 92 17.56 28.43 9.47
CA LYS A 92 17.58 27.36 8.47
C LYS A 92 16.41 27.53 7.51
N ASN A 93 16.68 28.19 6.39
CA ASN A 93 15.69 28.50 5.36
C ASN A 93 15.75 27.56 4.15
N SER A 94 16.49 26.46 4.23
CA SER A 94 16.39 25.40 3.23
C SER A 94 16.66 24.03 3.80
N LEU A 95 16.11 23.00 3.14
CA LEU A 95 16.56 21.62 3.25
C LEU A 95 17.11 21.21 1.88
N VAL A 96 18.39 20.86 1.84
CA VAL A 96 19.04 20.37 0.63
C VAL A 96 18.90 18.86 0.56
N VAL A 97 18.50 18.32 -0.59
CA VAL A 97 18.24 16.89 -0.79
C VAL A 97 19.22 16.32 -1.81
N LEU A 98 19.93 15.25 -1.41
CA LEU A 98 20.87 14.50 -2.24
C LEU A 98 20.39 13.06 -2.37
N VAL A 99 20.13 12.63 -3.60
CA VAL A 99 19.87 11.22 -3.94
C VAL A 99 21.07 10.67 -4.70
N VAL A 100 21.58 9.50 -4.29
CA VAL A 100 22.78 8.87 -4.88
C VAL A 100 22.47 8.23 -6.23
N THR A 101 21.36 7.51 -6.34
CA THR A 101 21.00 6.72 -7.53
C THR A 101 19.81 7.33 -8.29
N PRO A 102 19.84 7.33 -9.64
CA PRO A 102 18.69 7.79 -10.43
C PRO A 102 17.54 6.79 -10.33
N GLY A 103 16.29 7.29 -10.26
CA GLY A 103 15.13 6.41 -10.16
C GLY A 103 13.76 7.10 -10.06
N CYS A 104 13.67 8.40 -10.37
CA CYS A 104 12.45 9.19 -10.15
C CYS A 104 11.22 8.69 -10.94
N ASP A 105 11.41 8.02 -12.07
CA ASP A 105 10.33 7.57 -12.95
C ASP A 105 10.01 6.07 -12.81
N GLN A 106 10.67 5.39 -11.86
CA GLN A 106 10.46 3.96 -11.61
C GLN A 106 9.34 3.75 -10.57
N PHE A 107 8.75 2.55 -10.58
CA PHE A 107 7.90 2.09 -9.49
C PHE A 107 8.74 1.55 -8.33
N PRO A 108 8.34 1.76 -7.07
CA PRO A 108 8.99 1.11 -5.94
C PRO A 108 8.85 -0.42 -6.06
N SER A 109 9.80 -1.15 -5.52
CA SER A 109 9.81 -2.61 -5.49
C SER A 109 10.15 -3.11 -4.09
N LEU A 110 10.05 -4.42 -3.88
CA LEU A 110 10.41 -5.04 -2.61
C LEU A 110 11.92 -4.87 -2.28
N GLY A 111 12.76 -4.70 -3.30
CA GLY A 111 14.21 -4.41 -3.15
C GLY A 111 14.55 -2.92 -3.15
N SER A 112 13.55 -2.03 -3.14
CA SER A 112 13.82 -0.59 -3.05
C SER A 112 14.52 -0.25 -1.74
N VAL A 113 15.70 0.39 -1.83
CA VAL A 113 16.47 0.83 -0.67
C VAL A 113 15.88 2.15 -0.14
N GLU A 114 15.34 2.12 1.08
CA GLU A 114 14.66 3.25 1.72
C GLU A 114 15.50 3.92 2.83
N ASN A 115 16.82 3.75 2.83
CA ASN A 115 17.70 4.37 3.82
C ASN A 115 17.83 5.89 3.60
N TYR A 116 18.05 6.63 4.67
CA TYR A 116 18.39 8.05 4.60
C TYR A 116 19.17 8.51 5.82
N THR A 117 19.89 9.61 5.66
CA THR A 117 20.49 10.38 6.76
C THR A 117 19.99 11.81 6.70
N LEU A 118 19.64 12.38 7.85
CA LEU A 118 19.19 13.78 7.97
C LEU A 118 20.08 14.49 8.98
N THR A 119 20.84 15.48 8.52
CA THR A 119 21.77 16.29 9.33
C THR A 119 21.35 17.74 9.33
N ILE A 120 21.09 18.28 10.52
CA ILE A 120 20.76 19.68 10.77
C ILE A 120 21.75 20.21 11.79
N ASN A 121 22.70 21.05 11.36
CA ASN A 121 23.74 21.62 12.21
C ASN A 121 24.03 23.08 11.83
N ASP A 122 25.08 23.71 12.34
CA ASP A 122 25.34 25.14 12.10
C ASP A 122 25.65 25.43 10.62
N GLU A 123 26.26 24.49 9.92
CA GLU A 123 26.72 24.63 8.53
C GLU A 123 25.61 24.30 7.53
N GLN A 124 24.85 23.22 7.75
CA GLN A 124 23.93 22.69 6.75
C GLN A 124 22.64 22.09 7.32
N SER A 125 21.67 21.93 6.42
CA SER A 125 20.44 21.15 6.59
C SER A 125 20.34 20.25 5.37
N LEU A 126 20.76 19.00 5.52
CA LEU A 126 21.00 18.04 4.43
C LEU A 126 20.25 16.75 4.68
N LEU A 127 19.45 16.35 3.69
CA LEU A 127 18.86 15.02 3.58
C LEU A 127 19.58 14.25 2.48
N LEU A 128 20.28 13.19 2.85
CA LEU A 128 20.98 12.28 1.93
C LEU A 128 20.28 10.92 1.94
N SER A 129 20.13 10.29 0.78
CA SER A 129 19.53 8.96 0.65
C SER A 129 20.08 8.21 -0.56
N GLU A 130 20.08 6.88 -0.50
CA GLU A 130 20.55 6.06 -1.63
C GLU A 130 19.63 6.21 -2.86
N THR A 131 18.31 6.17 -2.62
CA THR A 131 17.29 6.28 -3.66
C THR A 131 16.25 7.34 -3.31
N VAL A 132 15.43 7.70 -4.31
CA VAL A 132 14.30 8.63 -4.12
C VAL A 132 13.33 8.19 -3.02
N TRP A 133 13.22 6.88 -2.76
CA TRP A 133 12.34 6.33 -1.74
C TRP A 133 12.79 6.68 -0.33
N GLY A 134 14.11 6.66 -0.08
CA GLY A 134 14.70 7.10 1.18
C GLY A 134 14.48 8.60 1.43
N ALA A 135 14.63 9.43 0.38
CA ALA A 135 14.33 10.85 0.45
C ALA A 135 12.88 11.13 0.88
N LEU A 136 11.89 10.40 0.36
CA LEU A 136 10.49 10.54 0.82
C LEU A 136 10.35 10.25 2.33
N ARG A 137 11.04 9.22 2.86
CA ARG A 137 11.00 8.89 4.30
C ARG A 137 11.68 9.96 5.14
N GLY A 138 12.77 10.53 4.66
CA GLY A 138 13.46 11.62 5.32
C GLY A 138 12.69 12.94 5.31
N LEU A 139 11.95 13.23 4.24
CA LEU A 139 11.05 14.39 4.19
C LEU A 139 9.93 14.27 5.24
N GLU A 140 9.36 13.08 5.40
CA GLU A 140 8.38 12.82 6.46
C GLU A 140 8.96 13.10 7.84
N THR A 141 10.13 12.52 8.14
CA THR A 141 10.82 12.72 9.42
C THR A 141 11.17 14.20 9.64
N PHE A 142 11.66 14.89 8.62
CA PHE A 142 11.93 16.32 8.69
C PHE A 142 10.66 17.12 9.02
N SER A 143 9.52 16.74 8.44
CA SER A 143 8.26 17.42 8.70
C SER A 143 7.83 17.32 10.17
N GLN A 144 8.11 16.18 10.80
CA GLN A 144 7.81 15.91 12.21
C GLN A 144 8.81 16.56 13.19
N LEU A 145 10.02 16.90 12.73
CA LEU A 145 11.02 17.62 13.52
C LEU A 145 10.71 19.13 13.65
N ILE A 146 9.94 19.68 12.71
CA ILE A 146 9.54 21.08 12.76
C ILE A 146 8.44 21.24 13.82
N TRP A 147 8.68 22.15 14.75
CA TRP A 147 7.72 22.46 15.80
C TRP A 147 7.50 23.96 15.90
N ARG A 148 6.37 24.33 16.52
CA ARG A 148 5.95 25.72 16.67
C ARG A 148 5.96 26.11 18.14
N SER A 149 6.61 27.23 18.47
CA SER A 149 6.56 27.77 19.83
C SER A 149 5.19 28.39 20.14
N PRO A 150 4.87 28.65 21.43
CA PRO A 150 3.63 29.32 21.81
C PRO A 150 3.44 30.69 21.15
N GLU A 151 4.53 31.39 20.85
CA GLU A 151 4.53 32.69 20.15
C GLU A 151 4.27 32.55 18.64
N GLY A 152 4.25 31.31 18.15
CA GLY A 152 3.94 30.98 16.76
C GLY A 152 5.15 30.91 15.84
N THR A 153 6.38 31.01 16.36
CA THR A 153 7.63 30.88 15.59
C THR A 153 7.94 29.40 15.31
N PHE A 154 8.39 29.10 14.08
CA PHE A 154 8.81 27.76 13.68
C PHE A 154 10.27 27.52 14.03
N TYR A 155 10.55 26.35 14.60
CA TYR A 155 11.89 25.93 14.99
C TYR A 155 12.17 24.50 14.52
N VAL A 156 13.46 24.22 14.38
CA VAL A 156 14.00 22.86 14.29
C VAL A 156 15.26 22.76 15.14
N ASN A 157 15.47 21.61 15.78
CA ASN A 157 16.63 21.39 16.64
C ASN A 157 17.82 20.85 15.86
N LYS A 158 19.04 21.13 16.33
CA LYS A 158 20.26 20.47 15.84
C LYS A 158 20.11 18.97 16.04
N THR A 159 20.12 18.23 14.95
CA THR A 159 19.72 16.82 14.90
C THR A 159 20.51 16.10 13.83
N ASP A 160 21.01 14.92 14.17
CA ASP A 160 21.61 13.96 13.26
C ASP A 160 20.81 12.65 13.34
N ILE A 161 20.30 12.19 12.21
CA ILE A 161 19.51 10.96 12.06
C ILE A 161 20.14 10.10 10.98
N GLU A 162 20.24 8.80 11.27
CA GLU A 162 20.47 7.74 10.30
C GLU A 162 19.34 6.71 10.47
N ASP A 163 18.64 6.42 9.39
CA ASP A 163 17.42 5.63 9.47
C ASP A 163 17.23 4.72 8.25
N PHE A 164 16.62 3.57 8.50
CA PHE A 164 16.30 2.56 7.52
C PHE A 164 15.22 1.62 8.08
N PRO A 165 14.37 1.04 7.22
CA PRO A 165 13.33 0.14 7.69
C PRO A 165 13.92 -1.19 8.15
N ARG A 166 13.39 -1.73 9.25
CA ARG A 166 13.70 -3.10 9.69
C ARG A 166 13.22 -4.18 8.71
N PHE A 167 12.08 -3.93 8.06
CA PHE A 167 11.46 -4.86 7.10
C PHE A 167 11.08 -4.13 5.81
N PRO A 168 11.33 -4.74 4.63
CA PRO A 168 11.06 -4.11 3.33
C PRO A 168 9.59 -4.17 2.92
N HIS A 169 8.78 -5.07 3.48
CA HIS A 169 7.34 -5.15 3.24
C HIS A 169 6.59 -4.63 4.46
N ARG A 170 5.95 -3.45 4.34
CA ARG A 170 5.13 -2.83 5.40
C ARG A 170 3.78 -2.47 4.78
N GLY A 171 2.82 -3.38 4.94
CA GLY A 171 1.55 -3.36 4.24
C GLY A 171 0.36 -2.90 5.07
N LEU A 172 -0.60 -2.24 4.41
CA LEU A 172 -1.96 -2.03 4.90
C LEU A 172 -2.94 -2.66 3.90
N LEU A 173 -3.82 -3.52 4.38
CA LEU A 173 -4.88 -4.13 3.57
C LEU A 173 -6.14 -3.30 3.63
N LEU A 174 -6.74 -3.04 2.46
CA LEU A 174 -8.03 -2.39 2.34
C LEU A 174 -8.99 -3.25 1.49
N ASP A 175 -10.08 -3.69 2.11
CA ASP A 175 -11.15 -4.42 1.46
C ASP A 175 -12.16 -3.44 0.86
N THR A 176 -12.25 -3.43 -0.46
CA THR A 176 -13.19 -2.59 -1.22
C THR A 176 -14.34 -3.37 -1.84
N SER A 177 -14.48 -4.65 -1.48
CA SER A 177 -15.54 -5.53 -1.95
C SER A 177 -16.72 -5.58 -1.00
N ARG A 178 -16.46 -5.86 0.29
CA ARG A 178 -17.53 -5.94 1.31
C ARG A 178 -18.26 -4.61 1.45
N HIS A 179 -17.53 -3.51 1.26
CA HIS A 179 -18.10 -2.18 1.01
C HIS A 179 -17.22 -1.47 -0.02
N TYR A 180 -17.86 -0.80 -0.98
CA TYR A 180 -17.15 0.11 -1.88
C TYR A 180 -16.60 1.31 -1.11
N LEU A 181 -15.36 1.68 -1.39
CA LEU A 181 -14.74 2.89 -0.86
C LEU A 181 -14.51 3.91 -1.99
N PRO A 182 -14.98 5.17 -1.86
CA PRO A 182 -14.73 6.19 -2.87
C PRO A 182 -13.22 6.38 -3.12
N LEU A 183 -12.85 6.70 -4.37
CA LEU A 183 -11.45 6.95 -4.76
C LEU A 183 -10.74 7.91 -3.79
N ALA A 184 -11.40 9.03 -3.43
CA ALA A 184 -10.84 10.01 -2.50
C ALA A 184 -10.42 9.39 -1.15
N SER A 185 -11.20 8.45 -0.60
CA SER A 185 -10.87 7.77 0.66
C SER A 185 -9.65 6.83 0.52
N ILE A 186 -9.46 6.23 -0.65
CA ILE A 186 -8.26 5.43 -0.96
C ILE A 186 -7.04 6.36 -1.04
N LEU A 187 -7.15 7.50 -1.70
CA LEU A 187 -6.06 8.49 -1.80
C LEU A 187 -5.69 9.07 -0.42
N ASP A 188 -6.67 9.41 0.41
CA ASP A 188 -6.45 9.84 1.80
C ASP A 188 -5.74 8.76 2.63
N THR A 189 -6.09 7.48 2.40
CA THR A 189 -5.41 6.35 3.06
C THR A 189 -3.94 6.28 2.64
N LEU A 190 -3.63 6.48 1.35
CA LEU A 190 -2.25 6.50 0.85
C LEU A 190 -1.43 7.66 1.42
N ASP A 191 -2.03 8.82 1.65
CA ASP A 191 -1.39 9.93 2.38
C ASP A 191 -1.00 9.51 3.79
N VAL A 192 -1.94 8.94 4.54
CA VAL A 192 -1.68 8.52 5.93
C VAL A 192 -0.68 7.36 6.00
N MET A 193 -0.69 6.46 5.03
CA MET A 193 0.32 5.43 4.88
C MET A 193 1.72 6.04 4.70
N ALA A 194 1.86 7.09 3.88
CA ALA A 194 3.12 7.78 3.68
C ALA A 194 3.64 8.43 4.97
N TYR A 195 2.75 9.09 5.74
CA TYR A 195 3.10 9.68 7.05
C TYR A 195 3.62 8.63 8.04
N ASN A 196 3.07 7.42 7.98
CA ASN A 196 3.45 6.29 8.83
C ASN A 196 4.56 5.41 8.21
N LYS A 197 5.15 5.82 7.09
CA LYS A 197 6.20 5.10 6.35
C LYS A 197 5.79 3.66 5.93
N PHE A 198 4.50 3.38 5.74
CA PHE A 198 4.04 2.19 5.03
C PHE A 198 4.41 2.28 3.55
N ASN A 199 4.66 1.13 2.90
CA ASN A 199 5.14 1.08 1.52
C ASN A 199 4.43 0.04 0.64
N VAL A 200 3.44 -0.67 1.17
CA VAL A 200 2.59 -1.58 0.39
C VAL A 200 1.12 -1.28 0.70
N PHE A 201 0.38 -0.94 -0.34
CA PHE A 201 -1.07 -0.90 -0.32
C PHE A 201 -1.57 -2.24 -0.86
N HIS A 202 -2.03 -3.09 0.04
CA HIS A 202 -2.66 -4.37 -0.31
C HIS A 202 -4.13 -4.09 -0.59
N TRP A 203 -4.46 -4.01 -1.86
CA TRP A 203 -5.81 -3.72 -2.29
C TRP A 203 -6.57 -5.02 -2.50
N HIS A 204 -7.51 -5.34 -1.60
CA HIS A 204 -8.43 -6.46 -1.76
C HIS A 204 -9.66 -5.96 -2.53
N LEU A 205 -9.59 -6.08 -3.87
CA LEU A 205 -10.50 -5.37 -4.77
C LEU A 205 -11.90 -5.99 -4.83
N VAL A 206 -11.98 -7.32 -4.81
CA VAL A 206 -13.18 -8.11 -5.10
C VAL A 206 -13.29 -9.25 -4.11
N ASP A 207 -14.53 -9.69 -3.83
CA ASP A 207 -14.85 -10.78 -2.90
C ASP A 207 -16.29 -11.26 -3.21
N ASP A 208 -16.91 -12.08 -2.37
CA ASP A 208 -18.29 -12.55 -2.51
C ASP A 208 -19.32 -11.44 -2.70
N SER A 209 -19.14 -10.32 -2.00
CA SER A 209 -20.16 -9.28 -1.89
C SER A 209 -20.23 -8.37 -3.11
N SER A 210 -19.10 -8.01 -3.71
CA SER A 210 -19.10 -7.20 -4.94
C SER A 210 -17.85 -7.35 -5.81
N PHE A 211 -18.01 -7.02 -7.08
CA PHE A 211 -16.94 -6.93 -8.08
C PHE A 211 -16.83 -5.49 -8.63
N PRO A 212 -16.19 -4.55 -7.91
CA PRO A 212 -16.10 -3.15 -8.34
C PRO A 212 -15.02 -2.89 -9.39
N TYR A 213 -14.00 -3.74 -9.53
CA TYR A 213 -12.92 -3.56 -10.52
C TYR A 213 -13.48 -3.63 -11.96
N GLU A 214 -13.21 -2.63 -12.80
CA GLU A 214 -13.61 -2.61 -14.21
C GLU A 214 -12.61 -3.37 -15.09
N SER A 215 -12.97 -4.60 -15.46
CA SER A 215 -12.15 -5.39 -16.39
C SER A 215 -12.45 -5.05 -17.84
N PHE A 216 -11.41 -4.78 -18.64
CA PHE A 216 -11.59 -4.53 -20.08
C PHE A 216 -11.72 -5.81 -20.90
N THR A 217 -11.18 -6.93 -20.45
CA THR A 217 -11.38 -8.26 -21.07
C THR A 217 -12.73 -8.86 -20.69
N PHE A 218 -13.21 -8.63 -19.46
CA PHE A 218 -14.47 -9.18 -18.96
C PHE A 218 -15.38 -8.11 -18.34
N PRO A 219 -15.95 -7.19 -19.15
CA PRO A 219 -16.75 -6.06 -18.66
C PRO A 219 -18.04 -6.49 -17.95
N GLU A 220 -18.50 -7.72 -18.16
CA GLU A 220 -19.70 -8.26 -17.52
C GLU A 220 -19.49 -8.58 -16.03
N LEU A 221 -18.24 -8.78 -15.57
CA LEU A 221 -17.91 -8.97 -14.16
C LEU A 221 -18.38 -7.78 -13.33
N THR A 222 -17.97 -6.57 -13.71
CA THR A 222 -18.32 -5.34 -13.00
C THR A 222 -19.78 -4.98 -13.17
N LYS A 223 -20.32 -5.08 -14.40
CA LYS A 223 -21.72 -4.71 -14.68
C LYS A 223 -22.74 -5.52 -13.90
N LYS A 224 -22.42 -6.77 -13.58
CA LYS A 224 -23.33 -7.70 -12.90
C LYS A 224 -22.91 -8.07 -11.48
N GLY A 225 -21.65 -7.83 -11.12
CA GLY A 225 -21.09 -8.15 -9.80
C GLY A 225 -20.87 -6.94 -8.89
N SER A 226 -20.81 -5.70 -9.41
CA SER A 226 -20.71 -4.51 -8.56
C SER A 226 -22.04 -4.19 -7.85
N TYR A 227 -21.98 -3.48 -6.72
CA TYR A 227 -23.19 -2.98 -6.05
C TYR A 227 -24.02 -2.05 -6.93
N ASN A 228 -23.36 -1.26 -7.78
CA ASN A 228 -24.01 -0.42 -8.75
C ASN A 228 -23.07 -0.20 -9.95
N PRO A 229 -23.51 -0.53 -11.19
CA PRO A 229 -22.64 -0.53 -12.37
C PRO A 229 -22.22 0.87 -12.85
N ALA A 230 -22.67 1.94 -12.19
CA ALA A 230 -22.29 3.32 -12.53
C ALA A 230 -21.59 4.06 -11.37
N THR A 231 -21.92 3.78 -10.11
CA THR A 231 -21.45 4.57 -8.97
C THR A 231 -20.49 3.84 -8.03
N HIS A 232 -20.41 2.51 -8.10
CA HIS A 232 -19.61 1.68 -7.20
C HIS A 232 -18.64 0.82 -8.02
N ILE A 233 -17.86 1.49 -8.87
CA ILE A 233 -16.90 0.88 -9.79
C ILE A 233 -15.55 1.59 -9.65
N TYR A 234 -14.46 0.85 -9.86
CA TYR A 234 -13.13 1.40 -10.09
C TYR A 234 -12.82 1.26 -11.58
N THR A 235 -12.92 2.37 -12.29
CA THR A 235 -12.59 2.43 -13.72
C THR A 235 -11.10 2.23 -13.95
N ALA A 236 -10.71 1.96 -15.20
CA ALA A 236 -9.29 1.91 -15.56
C ALA A 236 -8.52 3.21 -15.20
N GLN A 237 -9.20 4.35 -15.23
CA GLN A 237 -8.61 5.64 -14.84
C GLN A 237 -8.42 5.75 -13.32
N ASP A 238 -9.39 5.30 -12.53
CA ASP A 238 -9.30 5.30 -11.07
C ASP A 238 -8.14 4.40 -10.61
N VAL A 239 -8.03 3.20 -11.18
CA VAL A 239 -6.93 2.27 -10.87
C VAL A 239 -5.56 2.88 -11.22
N LYS A 240 -5.44 3.52 -12.40
CA LYS A 240 -4.21 4.21 -12.81
C LYS A 240 -3.87 5.36 -11.85
N GLU A 241 -4.87 6.12 -11.40
CA GLU A 241 -4.68 7.22 -10.46
C GLU A 241 -4.19 6.70 -9.10
N VAL A 242 -4.80 5.64 -8.55
CA VAL A 242 -4.33 5.02 -7.30
C VAL A 242 -2.88 4.56 -7.42
N ILE A 243 -2.52 3.89 -8.53
CA ILE A 243 -1.17 3.38 -8.79
C ILE A 243 -0.16 4.53 -8.83
N GLU A 244 -0.44 5.62 -9.56
CA GLU A 244 0.47 6.76 -9.66
C GLU A 244 0.55 7.55 -8.35
N TYR A 245 -0.59 7.75 -7.68
CA TYR A 245 -0.66 8.46 -6.41
C TYR A 245 0.14 7.74 -5.31
N ALA A 246 0.08 6.41 -5.30
CA ALA A 246 0.89 5.55 -4.45
C ALA A 246 2.39 5.63 -4.83
N ARG A 247 2.72 5.59 -6.13
CA ARG A 247 4.10 5.71 -6.62
C ARG A 247 4.77 7.00 -6.17
N LEU A 248 4.09 8.13 -6.27
CA LEU A 248 4.57 9.45 -5.79
C LEU A 248 4.82 9.52 -4.28
N ARG A 249 4.39 8.50 -3.52
CA ARG A 249 4.60 8.33 -2.07
C ARG A 249 5.51 7.14 -1.74
N GLY A 250 6.08 6.50 -2.75
CA GLY A 250 6.90 5.30 -2.57
C GLY A 250 6.09 4.14 -2.00
N ILE A 251 4.83 4.01 -2.40
CA ILE A 251 3.93 2.92 -2.01
C ILE A 251 3.69 2.04 -3.23
N ARG A 252 3.86 0.73 -3.05
CA ARG A 252 3.53 -0.31 -4.03
C ARG A 252 2.05 -0.63 -3.95
N VAL A 253 1.40 -0.86 -5.08
CA VAL A 253 0.01 -1.36 -5.11
C VAL A 253 0.04 -2.87 -5.39
N LEU A 254 -0.23 -3.66 -4.36
CA LEU A 254 -0.36 -5.11 -4.42
C LEU A 254 -1.85 -5.44 -4.57
N ALA A 255 -2.28 -5.77 -5.78
CA ALA A 255 -3.66 -6.14 -6.05
C ALA A 255 -3.93 -7.59 -5.64
N GLU A 256 -5.09 -7.81 -5.01
CA GLU A 256 -5.62 -9.12 -4.71
C GLU A 256 -6.91 -9.39 -5.47
N PHE A 257 -6.93 -10.58 -6.09
CA PHE A 257 -8.11 -11.18 -6.69
C PHE A 257 -8.23 -12.61 -6.16
N ASP A 258 -8.93 -12.74 -5.03
CA ASP A 258 -8.99 -13.99 -4.27
C ASP A 258 -9.76 -15.09 -5.02
N THR A 259 -9.17 -16.29 -5.09
CA THR A 259 -9.80 -17.49 -5.65
C THR A 259 -9.20 -18.75 -5.01
N PRO A 260 -9.92 -19.89 -4.93
CA PRO A 260 -11.26 -20.14 -5.50
C PRO A 260 -12.42 -19.80 -4.57
N GLY A 261 -12.16 -19.54 -3.28
CA GLY A 261 -13.14 -18.97 -2.34
C GLY A 261 -13.50 -17.54 -2.72
N HIS A 262 -14.35 -16.88 -1.93
CA HIS A 262 -14.57 -15.42 -2.03
C HIS A 262 -14.92 -14.89 -3.44
N THR A 263 -15.69 -15.67 -4.21
CA THR A 263 -15.91 -15.43 -5.66
C THR A 263 -17.37 -15.33 -6.06
N LEU A 264 -18.33 -15.26 -5.13
CA LEU A 264 -19.75 -15.22 -5.47
C LEU A 264 -20.12 -14.08 -6.44
N SER A 265 -19.50 -12.90 -6.30
CA SER A 265 -19.73 -11.75 -7.18
C SER A 265 -19.25 -11.95 -8.63
N TRP A 266 -18.37 -12.92 -8.88
CA TRP A 266 -17.81 -13.20 -10.20
C TRP A 266 -18.80 -13.96 -11.08
N GLY A 267 -19.62 -14.82 -10.48
CA GLY A 267 -20.51 -15.76 -11.16
C GLY A 267 -21.49 -15.12 -12.16
N PRO A 268 -22.21 -14.04 -11.80
CA PRO A 268 -23.13 -13.36 -12.73
C PRO A 268 -22.46 -12.84 -14.01
N GLY A 269 -21.19 -12.42 -13.93
CA GLY A 269 -20.42 -11.92 -15.06
C GLY A 269 -19.84 -13.01 -15.96
N VAL A 270 -19.60 -14.20 -15.40
CA VAL A 270 -18.97 -15.34 -16.11
C VAL A 270 -19.78 -16.62 -15.84
N PRO A 271 -20.85 -16.87 -16.61
CA PRO A 271 -21.69 -18.05 -16.42
C PRO A 271 -20.88 -19.35 -16.50
N GLY A 272 -21.08 -20.24 -15.52
CA GLY A 272 -20.38 -21.52 -15.44
C GLY A 272 -19.02 -21.47 -14.74
N LEU A 273 -18.58 -20.30 -14.26
CA LEU A 273 -17.35 -20.18 -13.46
C LEU A 273 -17.50 -20.81 -12.07
N LEU A 274 -18.60 -20.53 -11.37
CA LEU A 274 -18.83 -21.00 -10.01
C LEU A 274 -19.47 -22.40 -10.00
N THR A 275 -19.21 -23.16 -8.93
CA THR A 275 -19.78 -24.49 -8.77
C THR A 275 -21.25 -24.39 -8.36
N PRO A 276 -22.21 -24.97 -9.11
CA PRO A 276 -23.58 -25.11 -8.64
C PRO A 276 -23.64 -26.12 -7.49
N CYS A 277 -24.25 -25.75 -6.37
CA CYS A 277 -24.42 -26.67 -5.25
C CYS A 277 -25.65 -27.56 -5.44
N TYR A 278 -25.64 -28.72 -4.80
CA TYR A 278 -26.71 -29.71 -4.89
C TYR A 278 -27.29 -30.04 -3.52
N SER A 279 -28.60 -30.25 -3.46
CA SER A 279 -29.30 -30.83 -2.32
C SER A 279 -29.89 -32.17 -2.76
N GLY A 280 -29.22 -33.26 -2.40
CA GLY A 280 -29.52 -34.58 -2.96
C GLY A 280 -29.21 -34.64 -4.45
N SER A 281 -30.19 -35.03 -5.27
CA SER A 281 -30.04 -35.18 -6.73
C SER A 281 -30.33 -33.91 -7.54
N HIS A 282 -30.68 -32.81 -6.88
CA HIS A 282 -31.12 -31.59 -7.55
C HIS A 282 -30.24 -30.37 -7.21
N PRO A 283 -30.01 -29.44 -8.15
CA PRO A 283 -29.36 -28.18 -7.84
C PRO A 283 -30.11 -27.41 -6.74
N SER A 284 -29.40 -26.88 -5.75
CA SER A 284 -29.99 -26.10 -4.66
C SER A 284 -30.41 -24.68 -5.07
N GLY A 285 -29.94 -24.22 -6.22
CA GLY A 285 -30.06 -22.82 -6.66
C GLY A 285 -29.00 -21.88 -6.08
N THR A 286 -28.07 -22.40 -5.26
CA THR A 286 -26.92 -21.66 -4.74
C THR A 286 -25.63 -22.05 -5.45
N PHE A 287 -24.63 -21.18 -5.33
CA PHE A 287 -23.30 -21.40 -5.87
C PHE A 287 -22.27 -21.41 -4.73
N GLY A 288 -21.16 -22.10 -4.95
CA GLY A 288 -20.01 -22.11 -4.06
C GLY A 288 -18.74 -21.64 -4.77
N PRO A 289 -17.57 -22.12 -4.36
CA PRO A 289 -16.29 -21.72 -4.94
C PRO A 289 -16.21 -21.93 -6.46
N VAL A 290 -15.26 -21.25 -7.09
CA VAL A 290 -14.86 -21.46 -8.50
C VAL A 290 -14.79 -22.96 -8.80
N ASN A 291 -15.31 -23.38 -9.95
CA ASN A 291 -15.34 -24.77 -10.37
C ASN A 291 -13.97 -25.19 -10.97
N PRO A 292 -13.16 -25.99 -10.26
CA PRO A 292 -11.81 -26.33 -10.70
C PRO A 292 -11.77 -27.51 -11.68
N ALA A 293 -12.92 -28.15 -11.98
CA ALA A 293 -13.00 -29.32 -12.85
C ALA A 293 -13.15 -28.96 -14.34
N LEU A 294 -13.40 -27.69 -14.67
CA LEU A 294 -13.66 -27.22 -16.03
C LEU A 294 -12.43 -26.52 -16.64
N ASN A 295 -12.11 -26.84 -17.90
CA ASN A 295 -11.03 -26.15 -18.62
C ASN A 295 -11.33 -24.66 -18.84
N ASN A 296 -12.59 -24.31 -19.09
CA ASN A 296 -13.03 -22.92 -19.30
C ASN A 296 -12.69 -22.02 -18.08
N THR A 297 -12.67 -22.58 -16.87
CA THR A 297 -12.20 -21.87 -15.67
C THR A 297 -10.77 -21.37 -15.84
N TYR A 298 -9.86 -22.23 -16.30
CA TYR A 298 -8.45 -21.88 -16.44
C TYR A 298 -8.19 -21.00 -17.68
N GLU A 299 -8.98 -21.12 -18.74
CA GLU A 299 -8.95 -20.20 -19.88
C GLU A 299 -9.38 -18.78 -19.46
N PHE A 300 -10.43 -18.68 -18.63
CA PHE A 300 -10.86 -17.43 -18.00
C PHE A 300 -9.75 -16.87 -17.10
N MET A 301 -9.25 -17.65 -16.13
CA MET A 301 -8.20 -17.20 -15.20
C MET A 301 -6.94 -16.75 -15.94
N SER A 302 -6.53 -17.48 -16.98
CA SER A 302 -5.40 -17.11 -17.83
C SER A 302 -5.60 -15.75 -18.47
N THR A 303 -6.76 -15.51 -19.11
CA THR A 303 -7.05 -14.24 -19.77
C THR A 303 -7.17 -13.10 -18.75
N PHE A 304 -7.83 -13.33 -17.62
CA PHE A 304 -8.05 -12.33 -16.58
C PHE A 304 -6.73 -11.92 -15.93
N PHE A 305 -5.89 -12.87 -15.50
CA PHE A 305 -4.61 -12.55 -14.87
C PHE A 305 -3.56 -12.00 -15.86
N LEU A 306 -3.70 -12.24 -17.17
CA LEU A 306 -2.91 -11.52 -18.17
C LEU A 306 -3.23 -10.02 -18.16
N GLU A 307 -4.51 -9.66 -18.09
CA GLU A 307 -4.94 -8.27 -17.91
C GLU A 307 -4.39 -7.70 -16.59
N ILE A 308 -4.61 -8.38 -15.46
CA ILE A 308 -4.14 -7.90 -14.14
C ILE A 308 -2.62 -7.69 -14.14
N SER A 309 -1.86 -8.60 -14.76
CA SER A 309 -0.40 -8.47 -14.87
C SER A 309 0.06 -7.25 -15.67
N THR A 310 -0.78 -6.76 -16.58
CA THR A 310 -0.54 -5.59 -17.42
C THR A 310 -0.97 -4.30 -16.71
N VAL A 311 -2.09 -4.33 -15.99
CA VAL A 311 -2.65 -3.16 -15.29
C VAL A 311 -1.83 -2.81 -14.05
N PHE A 312 -1.45 -3.80 -13.25
CA PHE A 312 -0.74 -3.57 -11.99
C PHE A 312 0.78 -3.75 -12.18
N PRO A 313 1.59 -2.69 -12.02
CA PRO A 313 3.01 -2.75 -12.33
C PRO A 313 3.84 -3.49 -11.27
N ASP A 314 3.32 -3.68 -10.05
CA ASP A 314 4.04 -4.41 -9.01
C ASP A 314 4.42 -5.82 -9.46
N PHE A 315 5.61 -6.28 -9.10
CA PHE A 315 6.07 -7.61 -9.49
C PHE A 315 5.19 -8.71 -8.90
N TYR A 316 4.62 -8.49 -7.70
CA TYR A 316 3.78 -9.46 -7.02
C TYR A 316 2.31 -9.18 -7.25
N LEU A 317 1.52 -10.25 -7.32
CA LEU A 317 0.06 -10.23 -7.21
C LEU A 317 -0.36 -11.09 -6.02
N HIS A 318 -1.38 -10.69 -5.28
CA HIS A 318 -1.96 -11.57 -4.25
C HIS A 318 -3.04 -12.43 -4.91
N LEU A 319 -2.91 -13.75 -4.78
CA LEU A 319 -3.84 -14.71 -5.41
C LEU A 319 -4.88 -15.26 -4.41
N GLY A 320 -4.80 -14.79 -3.17
CA GLY A 320 -5.71 -15.18 -2.11
C GLY A 320 -5.53 -16.63 -1.69
N GLY A 321 -6.63 -17.38 -1.71
CA GLY A 321 -6.67 -18.82 -1.46
C GLY A 321 -6.98 -19.16 0.00
N ASP A 322 -7.71 -18.29 0.70
CA ASP A 322 -8.19 -18.51 2.06
C ASP A 322 -9.58 -19.17 2.11
N GLU A 323 -9.90 -19.72 3.29
CA GLU A 323 -11.24 -20.09 3.75
C GLU A 323 -12.17 -20.87 2.77
N VAL A 324 -11.61 -21.70 1.87
CA VAL A 324 -12.42 -22.43 0.88
C VAL A 324 -13.32 -23.48 1.54
N ASP A 325 -14.65 -23.26 1.50
CA ASP A 325 -15.64 -24.25 1.92
C ASP A 325 -15.90 -25.31 0.82
N PHE A 326 -15.52 -26.56 1.11
CA PHE A 326 -15.68 -27.69 0.21
C PHE A 326 -17.10 -28.26 0.16
N THR A 327 -18.05 -27.79 0.96
CA THR A 327 -19.41 -28.34 1.04
C THR A 327 -20.11 -28.35 -0.32
N CYS A 328 -20.01 -27.25 -1.07
CA CYS A 328 -20.62 -27.16 -2.39
C CYS A 328 -19.95 -28.11 -3.40
N TRP A 329 -18.61 -28.17 -3.42
CA TRP A 329 -17.86 -29.13 -4.23
C TRP A 329 -18.24 -30.57 -3.92
N LYS A 330 -18.36 -30.92 -2.63
CA LYS A 330 -18.75 -32.25 -2.18
C LYS A 330 -20.17 -32.62 -2.63
N SER A 331 -21.07 -31.66 -2.70
CA SER A 331 -22.43 -31.90 -3.16
C SER A 331 -22.54 -32.15 -4.67
N ASN A 332 -21.60 -31.60 -5.47
CA ASN A 332 -21.74 -31.55 -6.92
C ASN A 332 -21.28 -32.87 -7.61
N PRO A 333 -22.15 -33.53 -8.40
CA PRO A 333 -21.83 -34.82 -9.02
C PRO A 333 -20.73 -34.75 -10.09
N ASP A 334 -20.60 -33.63 -10.81
CA ASP A 334 -19.54 -33.46 -11.82
C ASP A 334 -18.17 -33.30 -11.17
N ILE A 335 -18.10 -32.57 -10.04
CA ILE A 335 -16.91 -32.49 -9.21
C ILE A 335 -16.54 -33.87 -8.65
N GLN A 336 -17.51 -34.62 -8.12
CA GLN A 336 -17.27 -35.98 -7.63
C GLN A 336 -16.71 -36.92 -8.73
N ALA A 337 -17.24 -36.81 -9.96
CA ALA A 337 -16.72 -37.55 -11.10
C ALA A 337 -15.27 -37.14 -11.43
N PHE A 338 -14.96 -35.85 -11.35
CA PHE A 338 -13.61 -35.32 -11.53
C PHE A 338 -12.64 -35.81 -10.44
N MET A 339 -13.05 -35.78 -9.17
CA MET A 339 -12.29 -36.31 -8.03
C MET A 339 -11.90 -37.77 -8.26
N LYS A 340 -12.85 -38.59 -8.72
CA LYS A 340 -12.60 -39.99 -9.08
C LYS A 340 -11.63 -40.12 -10.25
N LYS A 341 -11.79 -39.32 -11.31
CA LYS A 341 -10.92 -39.32 -12.50
C LYS A 341 -9.47 -38.96 -12.16
N LYS A 342 -9.27 -37.99 -11.25
CA LYS A 342 -7.95 -37.54 -10.82
C LYS A 342 -7.34 -38.40 -9.70
N GLY A 343 -8.10 -39.32 -9.13
CA GLY A 343 -7.65 -40.17 -8.03
C GLY A 343 -7.47 -39.40 -6.71
N PHE A 344 -8.25 -38.33 -6.50
CA PHE A 344 -8.18 -37.53 -5.27
C PHE A 344 -8.96 -38.15 -4.11
N GLY A 345 -9.86 -39.10 -4.38
CA GLY A 345 -10.71 -39.71 -3.35
C GLY A 345 -11.69 -38.67 -2.79
N ASP A 346 -11.86 -38.65 -1.47
CA ASP A 346 -12.72 -37.69 -0.76
C ASP A 346 -11.94 -36.48 -0.20
N ASP A 347 -10.67 -36.31 -0.60
CA ASP A 347 -9.77 -35.27 -0.10
C ASP A 347 -9.84 -34.02 -0.98
N PHE A 348 -10.80 -33.14 -0.69
CA PHE A 348 -11.03 -31.89 -1.44
C PHE A 348 -9.88 -30.88 -1.34
N LYS A 349 -8.98 -31.02 -0.37
CA LYS A 349 -7.76 -30.19 -0.30
C LYS A 349 -6.84 -30.44 -1.49
N LYS A 350 -6.84 -31.67 -2.04
CA LYS A 350 -6.11 -31.97 -3.29
C LYS A 350 -6.74 -31.30 -4.51
N LEU A 351 -8.06 -31.11 -4.50
CA LEU A 351 -8.76 -30.41 -5.58
C LEU A 351 -8.45 -28.91 -5.55
N GLU A 352 -8.52 -28.30 -4.37
CA GLU A 352 -8.06 -26.93 -4.15
C GLU A 352 -6.59 -26.78 -4.55
N SER A 353 -5.72 -27.67 -4.09
CA SER A 353 -4.30 -27.65 -4.43
C SER A 353 -4.05 -27.75 -5.93
N PHE A 354 -4.85 -28.56 -6.64
CA PHE A 354 -4.80 -28.67 -8.10
C PHE A 354 -5.17 -27.35 -8.78
N TYR A 355 -6.23 -26.69 -8.30
CA TYR A 355 -6.64 -25.38 -8.79
C TYR A 355 -5.55 -24.33 -8.56
N ILE A 356 -5.10 -24.17 -7.31
CA ILE A 356 -4.14 -23.12 -6.95
C ILE A 356 -2.81 -23.36 -7.66
N GLN A 357 -2.31 -24.59 -7.76
CA GLN A 357 -1.08 -24.87 -8.50
C GLN A 357 -1.19 -24.45 -9.96
N THR A 358 -2.31 -24.72 -10.62
CA THR A 358 -2.54 -24.31 -12.02
C THR A 358 -2.56 -22.79 -12.15
N LEU A 359 -3.17 -22.09 -11.20
CA LEU A 359 -3.20 -20.63 -11.16
C LEU A 359 -1.80 -20.03 -10.92
N LEU A 360 -1.01 -20.60 -10.00
CA LEU A 360 0.37 -20.19 -9.77
C LEU A 360 1.23 -20.34 -11.02
N ASP A 361 1.04 -21.41 -11.79
CA ASP A 361 1.76 -21.65 -13.04
C ASP A 361 1.38 -20.61 -14.11
N ILE A 362 0.09 -20.25 -14.21
CA ILE A 362 -0.41 -19.17 -15.09
C ILE A 362 0.28 -17.84 -14.77
N VAL A 363 0.23 -17.41 -13.51
CA VAL A 363 0.79 -16.11 -13.08
C VAL A 363 2.31 -16.07 -13.24
N SER A 364 2.98 -17.20 -12.96
CA SER A 364 4.43 -17.34 -13.17
C SER A 364 4.81 -17.20 -14.65
N ALA A 365 3.99 -17.72 -15.58
CA ALA A 365 4.22 -17.61 -17.01
C ALA A 365 4.14 -16.16 -17.53
N TYR A 366 3.42 -15.29 -16.82
CA TYR A 366 3.39 -13.84 -17.10
C TYR A 366 4.54 -13.06 -16.45
N GLY A 367 5.49 -13.75 -15.82
CA GLY A 367 6.68 -13.13 -15.23
C GLY A 367 6.38 -12.36 -13.94
N LYS A 368 5.27 -12.66 -13.27
CA LYS A 368 4.90 -12.09 -11.96
C LYS A 368 5.24 -13.07 -10.83
N GLY A 369 5.58 -12.53 -9.68
CA GLY A 369 5.58 -13.25 -8.41
C GLY A 369 4.17 -13.29 -7.81
N TYR A 370 4.00 -14.07 -6.76
CA TYR A 370 2.72 -14.20 -6.07
C TYR A 370 2.87 -14.14 -4.55
N VAL A 371 1.78 -13.73 -3.90
CA VAL A 371 1.52 -13.85 -2.46
C VAL A 371 0.23 -14.66 -2.31
N VAL A 372 0.14 -15.46 -1.25
CA VAL A 372 -1.01 -16.34 -0.96
C VAL A 372 -1.29 -16.31 0.54
N TRP A 373 -2.55 -16.58 0.92
CA TRP A 373 -2.92 -16.83 2.30
C TRP A 373 -2.37 -18.17 2.82
N GLN A 374 -2.41 -18.38 4.13
CA GLN A 374 -1.68 -19.47 4.79
C GLN A 374 -2.19 -20.86 4.39
N GLU A 375 -3.47 -20.98 4.07
CA GLU A 375 -4.16 -22.23 3.77
C GLU A 375 -3.54 -22.95 2.58
N VAL A 376 -3.09 -22.19 1.58
CA VAL A 376 -2.36 -22.71 0.42
C VAL A 376 -1.12 -23.49 0.86
N PHE A 377 -0.36 -22.96 1.82
CA PHE A 377 0.82 -23.62 2.38
C PHE A 377 0.43 -24.78 3.30
N ASP A 378 -0.58 -24.60 4.15
CA ASP A 378 -1.04 -25.61 5.10
C ASP A 378 -1.57 -26.87 4.39
N ASN A 379 -2.25 -26.67 3.25
CA ASN A 379 -2.75 -27.71 2.37
C ASN A 379 -1.68 -28.27 1.40
N LYS A 380 -0.40 -27.89 1.60
CA LYS A 380 0.79 -28.44 0.94
C LYS A 380 0.89 -28.18 -0.56
N VAL A 381 0.33 -27.08 -1.04
CA VAL A 381 0.61 -26.59 -2.40
C VAL A 381 2.09 -26.23 -2.50
N LYS A 382 2.71 -26.54 -3.66
CA LYS A 382 4.12 -26.20 -3.89
C LYS A 382 4.24 -24.73 -4.25
N VAL A 383 4.39 -23.91 -3.22
CA VAL A 383 4.73 -22.49 -3.38
C VAL A 383 6.21 -22.39 -3.73
N ALA A 384 6.55 -21.90 -4.93
CA ALA A 384 7.94 -21.72 -5.31
C ALA A 384 8.53 -20.56 -4.48
N LEU A 385 9.64 -20.81 -3.79
CA LEU A 385 10.43 -19.74 -3.21
C LEU A 385 10.92 -18.83 -4.34
N SER A 386 10.58 -17.54 -4.29
CA SER A 386 11.09 -16.54 -5.23
C SER A 386 12.61 -16.68 -5.35
N ARG A 387 13.11 -17.02 -6.54
CA ARG A 387 14.53 -17.29 -6.80
C ARG A 387 15.36 -16.03 -7.06
N ARG A 388 14.80 -14.83 -6.93
CA ARG A 388 15.59 -13.60 -7.02
C ARG A 388 16.24 -13.34 -5.66
N PRO A 389 17.58 -13.31 -5.56
CA PRO A 389 18.24 -12.83 -4.35
C PRO A 389 17.81 -11.39 -4.10
N TRP A 390 17.53 -11.12 -2.82
CA TRP A 390 17.05 -9.85 -2.28
C TRP A 390 18.07 -8.72 -2.46
#